data_AF-A0AA35XGF3-F1
#
_entry.id   AF-A0AA35XGF3-F1
#
_cell.length_a   1.000
_cell.length_b   1.000
_cell.length_c   1.000
_cell.angle_alpha   90.00
_cell.angle_beta   90.00
_cell.angle_gamma   90.00
#
_symmetry.space_group_name_H-M   'P 1'
#
loop_
_entity.id
_entity.type
_entity.pdbx_description
1 polymer ?
#
loop_
_entity_poly.entity_id
_entity_poly.type
_entity_poly.pdbx_seq_one_letter_code
_entity_poly.pdbx_strand_id
1 'polypeptide(L)'
;MNTRLQVEHPITELITGVDIVREMINVASGCPLSLKQEDIGINGWAVECRVYAEDPVRFLPSIGYLSTYKEPLNAPGLENVRVDTGIVEGSTISMFYDPMISKLVTHGETRDEALATMAKALDHYCIQGVNHNIPVLRDIITQPRFVSGDITTNFIPEVYPDGFKGRVLSEGEKDELVAAACYMHISREDTAKQFLNQERQSETVDLEPQDWELVVKCEEESVPVRCGWSEDGLEVSLEGKEEPLTISTDWRLGEPMMLADVDGREVAVQYEARRGRRLFLRHYGNKYEVVVYDPQSAELSRHIPRERLCELVEEEK
;
A
#
# COMPACT_ATOMS: atom_id res chain seq x y z
N MET A 1 18.41 -4.55 30.83
CA MET A 1 18.02 -3.15 31.14
C MET A 1 18.76 -2.25 30.17
N ASN A 2 18.05 -1.34 29.49
CA ASN A 2 18.63 -0.37 28.56
C ASN A 2 18.52 1.03 29.18
N THR A 3 19.64 1.68 29.48
CA THR A 3 19.69 2.98 30.17
C THR A 3 19.52 4.16 29.20
N ARG A 4 18.47 4.11 28.38
CA ARG A 4 18.09 5.14 27.40
C ARG A 4 16.59 5.04 27.08
N LEU A 5 16.04 6.08 26.46
CA LEU A 5 14.71 6.00 25.86
C LEU A 5 14.68 4.85 24.82
N GLN A 6 13.61 4.05 24.87
CA GLN A 6 13.38 3.01 23.87
C GLN A 6 12.77 3.62 22.61
N VAL A 7 13.09 3.05 21.45
CA VAL A 7 12.57 3.58 20.17
C VAL A 7 11.05 3.40 20.12
N GLU A 8 10.61 2.24 20.61
CA GLU A 8 9.24 1.78 20.77
C GLU A 8 8.46 2.43 21.94
N HIS A 9 8.95 3.52 22.53
CA HIS A 9 8.22 4.24 23.59
C HIS A 9 6.82 4.77 23.20
N PRO A 10 6.50 5.12 21.93
CA PRO A 10 5.17 5.64 21.57
C PRO A 10 4.01 4.73 21.96
N ILE A 11 4.18 3.40 21.91
CA ILE A 11 3.13 2.47 22.33
C ILE A 11 2.79 2.62 23.81
N THR A 12 3.79 2.96 24.64
CA THR A 12 3.58 3.25 26.07
C THR A 12 2.88 4.59 26.25
N GLU A 13 3.30 5.62 25.51
CA GLU A 13 2.69 6.95 25.61
C GLU A 13 1.20 6.91 25.24
N LEU A 14 0.84 6.20 24.17
CA LEU A 14 -0.54 6.13 23.68
C LEU A 14 -1.51 5.42 24.64
N ILE A 15 -1.05 4.41 25.38
CA ILE A 15 -1.92 3.70 26.34
C ILE A 15 -1.88 4.30 27.75
N THR A 16 -0.82 5.02 28.11
CA THR A 16 -0.69 5.62 29.45
C THR A 16 -1.06 7.10 29.51
N GLY A 17 -1.05 7.79 28.37
CA GLY A 17 -1.20 9.25 28.29
C GLY A 17 0.02 10.02 28.79
N VAL A 18 1.15 9.35 29.05
CA VAL A 18 2.37 9.96 29.58
C VAL A 18 3.31 10.32 28.44
N ASP A 19 3.71 11.59 28.38
CA ASP A 19 4.79 12.08 27.53
C ASP A 19 6.13 11.80 28.23
N ILE A 20 6.81 10.74 27.80
CA ILE A 20 8.02 10.22 28.46
C ILE A 20 9.17 11.21 28.26
N VAL A 21 9.26 11.83 27.08
CA VAL A 21 10.32 12.81 26.78
C VAL A 21 10.17 14.04 27.68
N ARG A 22 8.94 14.52 27.91
CA ARG A 22 8.67 15.61 28.85
C ARG A 22 9.09 15.26 30.26
N GLU A 23 8.74 14.07 30.77
CA GLU A 23 9.15 13.64 32.11
C GLU A 23 10.67 13.48 32.23
N MET A 24 11.33 12.98 31.18
CA MET A 24 12.80 12.93 31.13
C MET A 24 13.43 14.32 31.29
N ILE A 25 12.90 15.34 30.60
CA ILE A 25 13.38 16.72 30.70
C ILE A 25 13.10 17.31 32.09
N ASN A 26 11.91 17.06 32.65
CA ASN A 26 11.53 17.52 33.99
C ASN A 26 12.51 16.99 35.05
N VAL A 27 12.73 15.67 35.08
CA VAL A 27 13.63 15.04 36.05
C VAL A 27 15.07 15.48 35.83
N ALA A 28 15.53 15.60 34.58
CA ALA A 28 16.86 16.12 34.27
C ALA A 28 17.08 17.56 34.76
N SER A 29 16.00 18.33 34.88
CA SER A 29 16.00 19.69 35.43
C SER A 29 15.93 19.74 36.97
N GLY A 30 15.96 18.59 37.64
CA GLY A 30 15.88 18.47 39.10
C GLY A 30 14.45 18.52 39.66
N CYS A 31 13.42 18.50 38.81
CA CYS A 31 12.04 18.36 39.27
C CYS A 31 11.77 16.92 39.74
N PRO A 32 10.89 16.72 40.74
CA PRO A 32 10.36 15.39 41.02
C PRO A 32 9.50 14.89 39.84
N LEU A 33 9.22 13.59 39.80
CA LEU A 33 8.23 13.03 38.88
C LEU A 33 6.88 13.72 39.08
N SER A 34 6.23 14.10 37.98
CA SER A 34 4.92 14.76 38.04
C SER A 34 3.77 13.82 38.39
N LEU A 35 4.01 12.51 38.24
CA LEU A 35 3.04 11.42 38.40
C LEU A 35 3.48 10.47 39.52
N LYS A 36 2.50 9.91 40.22
CA LYS A 36 2.67 8.75 41.11
C LYS A 36 2.29 7.47 40.38
N GLN A 37 2.66 6.32 40.96
CA GLN A 37 2.30 5.01 40.40
C GLN A 37 0.79 4.80 40.25
N GLU A 38 -0.02 5.37 41.14
CA GLU A 38 -1.49 5.30 41.11
C GLU A 38 -2.12 6.14 39.99
N ASP A 39 -1.38 7.11 39.44
CA ASP A 39 -1.84 7.97 38.33
C ASP A 39 -1.62 7.31 36.95
N ILE A 40 -0.79 6.26 36.89
CA ILE A 40 -0.43 5.58 35.63
C ILE A 40 -1.48 4.50 35.32
N GLY A 41 -2.45 4.88 34.48
CA GLY A 41 -3.43 3.96 33.91
C GLY A 41 -2.94 3.27 32.63
N ILE A 42 -3.71 2.28 32.17
CA ILE A 42 -3.59 1.67 30.84
C ILE A 42 -4.96 1.78 30.17
N ASN A 43 -5.04 2.49 29.05
CA ASN A 43 -6.25 2.70 28.27
C ASN A 43 -6.08 2.22 26.84
N GLY A 44 -6.81 1.16 26.48
CA GLY A 44 -6.81 0.57 25.15
C GLY A 44 -5.51 -0.16 24.81
N TRP A 45 -5.23 -0.22 23.50
CA TRP A 45 -4.10 -0.91 22.90
C TRP A 45 -3.38 -0.01 21.91
N ALA A 46 -2.07 -0.17 21.80
CA ALA A 46 -1.27 0.48 20.78
C ALA A 46 -0.36 -0.51 20.07
N VAL A 47 -0.17 -0.31 18.77
CA VAL A 47 0.68 -1.12 17.91
C VAL A 47 1.63 -0.19 17.16
N GLU A 48 2.92 -0.52 17.11
CA GLU A 48 3.93 0.23 16.36
C GLU A 48 4.50 -0.66 15.24
N CYS A 49 4.58 -0.09 14.04
CA CYS A 49 5.34 -0.60 12.93
C CYS A 49 6.49 0.35 12.60
N ARG A 50 7.71 -0.19 12.48
CA ARG A 50 8.87 0.56 12.00
C ARG A 50 8.95 0.46 10.50
N VAL A 51 8.65 1.56 9.83
CA VAL A 51 8.78 1.64 8.37
C VAL A 51 10.24 1.90 8.05
N TYR A 52 10.85 0.93 7.38
CA TYR A 52 12.25 0.95 6.97
C TYR A 52 12.35 1.05 5.45
N ALA A 53 13.34 1.80 4.98
CA ALA A 53 13.80 1.80 3.60
C ALA A 53 14.61 0.52 3.34
N GLU A 54 13.91 -0.61 3.22
CA GLU A 54 14.48 -1.94 3.01
C GLU A 54 13.68 -2.70 1.96
N ASP A 55 14.35 -3.55 1.19
CA ASP A 55 13.69 -4.52 0.33
C ASP A 55 13.00 -5.59 1.20
N PRO A 56 11.67 -5.76 1.13
CA PRO A 56 10.95 -6.70 1.99
C PRO A 56 11.25 -8.17 1.67
N VAL A 57 11.77 -8.48 0.48
CA VAL A 57 12.10 -9.85 0.05
C VAL A 57 13.54 -10.18 0.42
N ARG A 58 14.46 -9.25 0.18
CA ARG A 58 15.91 -9.45 0.39
C ARG A 58 16.41 -8.95 1.75
N PHE A 59 15.62 -8.15 2.45
CA PHE A 59 15.99 -7.44 3.68
C PHE A 59 17.28 -6.64 3.55
N LEU A 60 17.50 -6.06 2.36
CA LEU A 60 18.65 -5.19 2.08
C LEU A 60 18.24 -3.72 2.21
N PRO A 61 19.09 -2.85 2.80
CA PRO A 61 18.83 -1.42 2.85
C PRO A 61 18.64 -0.83 1.45
N SER A 62 17.67 0.06 1.33
CA SER A 62 17.35 0.81 0.12
C SER A 62 17.74 2.27 0.31
N ILE A 63 18.74 2.71 -0.43
CA ILE A 63 19.13 4.13 -0.52
C ILE A 63 18.41 4.80 -1.70
N GLY A 64 18.13 6.09 -1.60
CA GLY A 64 17.52 6.82 -2.70
C GLY A 64 16.76 8.06 -2.28
N TYR A 65 16.12 8.68 -3.25
CA TYR A 65 15.31 9.89 -3.08
C TYR A 65 13.84 9.49 -2.96
N LEU A 66 13.13 10.10 -2.00
CA LEU A 66 11.69 9.88 -1.82
C LEU A 66 10.92 10.77 -2.80
N SER A 67 10.54 10.19 -3.95
CA SER A 67 9.80 10.92 -4.99
C SER A 67 8.38 11.27 -4.55
N THR A 68 7.78 10.41 -3.72
CA THR A 68 6.46 10.61 -3.12
C THR A 68 6.54 10.14 -1.68
N TYR A 69 6.06 10.95 -0.74
CA TYR A 69 5.95 10.58 0.66
C TYR A 69 4.67 11.19 1.24
N LYS A 70 3.63 10.37 1.34
CA LYS A 70 2.34 10.75 1.93
C LYS A 70 2.05 9.83 3.10
N GLU A 71 2.11 10.41 4.29
CA GLU A 71 1.71 9.75 5.52
C GLU A 71 0.20 9.47 5.51
N PRO A 72 -0.26 8.41 6.18
CA PRO A 72 -1.68 8.03 6.23
C PRO A 72 -2.49 8.90 7.21
N LEU A 73 -2.13 10.18 7.33
CA LEU A 73 -2.79 11.13 8.22
C LEU A 73 -3.96 11.80 7.48
N ASN A 74 -5.02 12.11 8.23
CA ASN A 74 -6.23 12.81 7.74
C ASN A 74 -7.18 11.99 6.86
N ALA A 75 -6.97 10.69 6.69
CA ALA A 75 -7.96 9.83 6.07
C ALA A 75 -9.07 9.45 7.08
N PRO A 76 -10.34 9.30 6.65
CA PRO A 76 -11.42 8.86 7.53
C PRO A 76 -11.11 7.52 8.21
N GLY A 77 -11.29 7.45 9.54
CA GLY A 77 -11.01 6.24 10.32
C GLY A 77 -9.53 6.07 10.71
N LEU A 78 -8.67 7.05 10.43
CA LEU A 78 -7.26 7.09 10.82
C LEU A 78 -6.96 8.22 11.83
N GLU A 79 -7.96 8.61 12.63
CA GLU A 79 -7.82 9.69 13.64
C GLU A 79 -6.87 9.30 14.78
N ASN A 80 -6.76 8.00 15.07
CA ASN A 80 -5.89 7.44 16.13
C ASN A 80 -4.54 6.93 15.59
N VAL A 81 -4.03 7.56 14.54
CA VAL A 81 -2.72 7.26 13.94
C VAL A 81 -1.72 8.34 14.32
N ARG A 82 -0.56 7.92 14.83
CA ARG A 82 0.61 8.75 15.08
C ARG A 82 1.75 8.32 14.16
N VAL A 83 2.39 9.29 13.52
CA VAL A 83 3.59 9.08 12.71
C VAL A 83 4.73 9.89 13.32
N ASP A 84 5.75 9.21 13.84
CA ASP A 84 7.00 9.85 14.22
C ASP A 84 7.98 9.68 13.06
N THR A 85 8.24 10.75 12.32
CA THR A 85 9.15 10.77 11.17
C THR A 85 10.28 11.78 11.33
N GLY A 86 11.41 11.52 10.68
CA GLY A 86 12.55 12.44 10.58
C GLY A 86 12.78 12.96 9.15
N ILE A 87 11.87 12.64 8.23
CA ILE A 87 12.00 12.89 6.79
C ILE A 87 10.71 13.52 6.25
N VAL A 88 10.81 14.07 5.04
CA VAL A 88 9.67 14.63 4.27
C VAL A 88 9.77 14.20 2.81
N GLU A 89 8.72 14.42 2.02
CA GLU A 89 8.78 14.24 0.57
C GLU A 89 9.97 15.01 -0.03
N GLY A 90 10.71 14.33 -0.89
CA GLY A 90 11.97 14.82 -1.46
C GLY A 90 13.20 14.68 -0.57
N SER A 91 13.10 14.02 0.58
CA SER A 91 14.27 13.65 1.39
C SER A 91 15.08 12.53 0.72
N THR A 92 16.37 12.46 1.04
CA THR A 92 17.26 11.38 0.57
C THR A 92 17.59 10.43 1.72
N ILE A 93 17.30 9.14 1.53
CA ILE A 93 17.76 8.06 2.41
C ILE A 93 19.21 7.77 2.06
N SER A 94 20.12 8.20 2.93
CA SER A 94 21.56 8.05 2.75
C SER A 94 22.08 6.75 3.35
N MET A 95 23.22 6.27 2.86
CA MET A 95 23.93 5.11 3.43
C MET A 95 24.58 5.37 4.80
N PHE A 96 24.60 6.62 5.28
CA PHE A 96 25.34 7.01 6.49
C PHE A 96 24.55 6.87 7.78
N TYR A 97 23.24 6.64 7.69
CA TYR A 97 22.34 6.58 8.84
C TYR A 97 21.48 5.31 8.81
N ASP A 98 20.76 5.08 9.90
CA ASP A 98 19.76 4.02 10.00
C ASP A 98 18.69 4.19 8.91
N PRO A 99 18.25 3.11 8.22
CA PRO A 99 17.30 3.21 7.11
C PRO A 99 15.84 3.45 7.57
N MET A 100 15.59 3.75 8.85
CA MET A 100 14.22 3.98 9.35
C MET A 100 13.65 5.26 8.74
N ILE A 101 12.50 5.11 8.08
CA ILE A 101 11.70 6.18 7.49
C ILE A 101 10.85 6.81 8.59
N SER A 102 10.06 6.00 9.28
CA SER A 102 9.14 6.46 10.33
C SER A 102 8.76 5.36 11.30
N LYS A 103 8.26 5.74 12.47
CA LYS A 103 7.43 4.85 13.31
C LYS A 103 5.98 5.18 13.04
N LEU A 104 5.23 4.20 12.54
CA LEU A 104 3.79 4.28 12.38
C LEU A 104 3.17 3.62 13.60
N VAL A 105 2.34 4.35 14.33
CA VAL A 105 1.77 3.89 15.60
C VAL A 105 0.26 4.09 15.55
N THR A 106 -0.50 3.06 15.92
CA THR A 106 -1.96 3.13 16.00
C THR A 106 -2.42 2.85 17.41
N HIS A 107 -3.60 3.39 17.76
CA HIS A 107 -4.28 3.15 19.02
C HIS A 107 -5.74 2.75 18.77
N GLY A 108 -6.29 1.89 19.64
CA GLY A 108 -7.69 1.49 19.64
C GLY A 108 -8.15 1.09 21.05
N GLU A 109 -9.46 0.99 21.28
CA GLU A 109 -9.99 0.53 22.58
C GLU A 109 -9.67 -0.95 22.78
N THR A 110 -9.68 -1.71 21.69
CA THR A 110 -9.28 -3.11 21.64
C THR A 110 -8.03 -3.32 20.80
N ARG A 111 -7.36 -4.46 21.00
CA ARG A 111 -6.22 -4.85 20.17
C ARG A 111 -6.62 -4.99 18.71
N ASP A 112 -7.78 -5.57 18.45
CA ASP A 112 -8.29 -5.82 17.09
C ASP A 112 -8.56 -4.50 16.36
N GLU A 113 -9.12 -3.49 17.04
CA GLU A 113 -9.24 -2.15 16.49
C GLU A 113 -7.89 -1.53 16.16
N ALA A 114 -6.92 -1.59 17.08
CA ALA A 114 -5.58 -1.04 16.83
C ALA A 114 -4.90 -1.71 15.62
N LEU A 115 -5.08 -3.03 15.44
CA LEU A 115 -4.60 -3.79 14.28
C LEU A 115 -5.34 -3.44 13.00
N ALA A 116 -6.67 -3.30 13.04
CA ALA A 116 -7.46 -2.90 11.88
C ALA A 116 -7.08 -1.49 11.40
N THR A 117 -6.91 -0.54 12.33
CA THR A 117 -6.40 0.79 12.03
C THR A 117 -4.98 0.74 11.48
N MET A 118 -4.10 -0.13 12.00
CA MET A 118 -2.74 -0.30 11.46
C MET A 118 -2.76 -0.84 10.03
N ALA A 119 -3.60 -1.84 9.75
CA ALA A 119 -3.76 -2.39 8.41
C ALA A 119 -4.19 -1.29 7.41
N LYS A 120 -5.24 -0.52 7.76
CA LYS A 120 -5.72 0.61 6.96
C LYS A 120 -4.64 1.69 6.79
N ALA A 121 -3.94 2.04 7.87
CA ALA A 121 -2.88 3.04 7.83
C ALA A 121 -1.72 2.64 6.91
N LEU A 122 -1.32 1.36 6.93
CA LEU A 122 -0.30 0.84 6.02
C LEU A 122 -0.76 0.83 4.56
N ASP A 123 -2.05 0.57 4.29
CA ASP A 123 -2.64 0.64 2.95
C ASP A 123 -2.65 2.10 2.41
N HIS A 124 -2.87 3.07 3.30
CA HIS A 124 -2.90 4.51 3.01
C HIS A 124 -1.51 5.17 3.01
N TYR A 125 -0.44 4.44 3.32
CA TYR A 125 0.90 5.02 3.39
C TYR A 125 1.60 4.93 2.02
N CYS A 126 1.74 6.08 1.34
CA CYS A 126 2.39 6.16 0.04
C CYS A 126 3.86 6.56 0.16
N ILE A 127 4.76 5.63 -0.18
CA ILE A 127 6.21 5.86 -0.22
C ILE A 127 6.72 5.40 -1.59
N GLN A 128 7.34 6.30 -2.34
CA GLN A 128 7.89 5.99 -3.67
C GLN A 128 9.33 6.52 -3.79
N GLY A 129 10.12 5.84 -4.63
CA GLY A 129 11.52 6.18 -4.91
C GLY A 129 12.56 5.33 -4.18
N VAL A 130 12.14 4.59 -3.15
CA VAL A 130 12.94 3.56 -2.46
C VAL A 130 12.10 2.31 -2.24
N ASN A 131 12.75 1.16 -2.06
CA ASN A 131 12.09 -0.01 -1.50
C ASN A 131 11.84 0.21 0.00
N HIS A 132 10.75 -0.36 0.50
CA HIS A 132 10.37 -0.25 1.91
C HIS A 132 9.67 -1.52 2.40
N ASN A 133 9.70 -1.74 3.71
CA ASN A 133 9.21 -2.95 4.37
C ASN A 133 7.68 -2.99 4.65
N ILE A 134 6.92 -1.95 4.27
CA ILE A 134 5.43 -1.94 4.39
C ILE A 134 4.77 -3.25 3.91
N PRO A 135 5.19 -3.89 2.80
CA PRO A 135 4.51 -5.11 2.33
C PRO A 135 4.54 -6.24 3.37
N VAL A 136 5.67 -6.45 4.04
CA VAL A 136 5.80 -7.48 5.07
C VAL A 136 5.12 -7.05 6.37
N LEU A 137 5.17 -5.77 6.74
CA LEU A 137 4.45 -5.24 7.91
C LEU A 137 2.93 -5.43 7.75
N ARG A 138 2.40 -5.08 6.58
CA ARG A 138 0.98 -5.19 6.25
C ARG A 138 0.50 -6.64 6.27
N ASP A 139 1.35 -7.57 5.84
CA ASP A 139 1.08 -8.99 5.90
C ASP A 139 1.04 -9.49 7.35
N ILE A 140 2.07 -9.18 8.16
CA ILE A 140 2.19 -9.56 9.57
C ILE A 140 0.98 -9.09 10.38
N ILE A 141 0.55 -7.84 10.24
CA ILE A 141 -0.57 -7.27 10.99
C ILE A 141 -1.88 -8.04 10.75
N THR A 142 -2.04 -8.65 9.58
CA THR A 142 -3.21 -9.49 9.25
C THR A 142 -2.98 -10.99 9.35
N GLN A 143 -1.78 -11.41 9.76
CA GLN A 143 -1.44 -12.82 9.85
C GLN A 143 -2.20 -13.48 11.02
N PRO A 144 -2.87 -14.64 10.85
CA PRO A 144 -3.75 -15.21 11.87
C PRO A 144 -3.14 -15.47 13.25
N ARG A 145 -1.88 -15.91 13.33
CA ARG A 145 -1.12 -16.09 14.59
C ARG A 145 -0.76 -14.74 15.22
N PHE A 146 -0.45 -13.72 14.43
CA PHE A 146 -0.24 -12.37 14.97
C PHE A 146 -1.52 -11.78 15.52
N VAL A 147 -2.64 -11.93 14.80
CA VAL A 147 -3.98 -11.47 15.23
C VAL A 147 -4.43 -12.23 16.49
N SER A 148 -4.23 -13.54 16.57
CA SER A 148 -4.58 -14.31 17.78
C SER A 148 -3.69 -14.01 18.99
N GLY A 149 -2.50 -13.43 18.76
CA GLY A 149 -1.49 -13.22 19.79
C GLY A 149 -0.64 -14.45 20.11
N ASP A 150 -0.79 -15.55 19.36
CA ASP A 150 0.04 -16.75 19.46
C ASP A 150 1.40 -16.54 18.76
N ILE A 151 2.19 -15.65 19.35
CA ILE A 151 3.49 -15.21 18.83
C ILE A 151 4.62 -15.60 19.78
N THR A 152 5.76 -15.95 19.19
CA THR A 152 7.01 -16.22 19.89
C THR A 152 8.10 -15.28 19.36
N THR A 153 9.26 -15.24 20.01
CA THR A 153 10.43 -14.52 19.46
C THR A 153 10.97 -15.15 18.16
N ASN A 154 10.49 -16.35 17.79
CA ASN A 154 10.78 -17.02 16.53
C ASN A 154 9.63 -16.88 15.51
N PHE A 155 8.64 -16.02 15.74
CA PHE A 155 7.49 -15.85 14.88
C PHE A 155 7.87 -15.63 13.40
N ILE A 156 8.79 -14.70 13.12
CA ILE A 156 9.21 -14.37 11.75
C ILE A 156 9.82 -15.58 11.02
N PRO A 157 10.85 -16.27 11.54
CA PRO A 157 11.40 -17.45 10.86
C PRO A 157 10.43 -18.64 10.80
N GLU A 158 9.45 -18.74 11.71
CA GLU A 158 8.42 -19.78 11.66
C GLU A 158 7.37 -19.52 10.56
N VAL A 159 6.98 -18.26 10.37
CA VAL A 159 5.95 -17.86 9.39
C VAL A 159 6.56 -17.66 7.99
N TYR A 160 7.79 -17.15 7.92
CA TYR A 160 8.51 -16.85 6.68
C TYR A 160 9.86 -17.58 6.63
N PRO A 161 9.88 -18.93 6.61
CA PRO A 161 11.13 -19.70 6.66
C PRO A 161 12.05 -19.46 5.45
N ASP A 162 11.48 -19.17 4.29
CA ASP A 162 12.21 -18.86 3.06
C ASP A 162 12.26 -17.34 2.78
N GLY A 163 12.03 -16.51 3.79
CA GLY A 163 11.82 -15.07 3.63
C GLY A 163 10.43 -14.72 3.11
N PHE A 164 10.13 -13.43 3.07
CA PHE A 164 8.86 -12.91 2.58
C PHE A 164 8.86 -12.89 1.04
N LYS A 165 7.90 -13.58 0.42
CA LYS A 165 7.80 -13.74 -1.05
C LYS A 165 6.72 -12.87 -1.68
N GLY A 166 6.12 -11.96 -0.91
CA GLY A 166 4.93 -11.21 -1.31
C GLY A 166 3.63 -11.88 -0.89
N ARG A 167 2.57 -11.08 -0.84
CA ARG A 167 1.21 -11.54 -0.54
C ARG A 167 0.57 -12.14 -1.79
N VAL A 168 0.02 -13.35 -1.63
CA VAL A 168 -0.87 -13.95 -2.61
C VAL A 168 -2.26 -13.36 -2.39
N LEU A 169 -2.80 -12.67 -3.40
CA LEU A 169 -4.14 -12.12 -3.35
C LEU A 169 -5.17 -13.24 -3.46
N SER A 170 -6.20 -13.19 -2.61
CA SER A 170 -7.44 -13.94 -2.77
C SER A 170 -8.18 -13.48 -4.03
N GLU A 171 -9.15 -14.27 -4.52
CA GLU A 171 -9.92 -13.92 -5.72
C GLU A 171 -10.54 -12.52 -5.60
N GLY A 172 -11.23 -12.22 -4.50
CA GLY A 172 -11.82 -10.89 -4.27
C GLY A 172 -10.80 -9.75 -4.32
N GLU A 173 -9.64 -9.90 -3.67
CA GLU A 173 -8.58 -8.88 -3.69
C GLU A 173 -7.95 -8.72 -5.11
N LYS A 174 -7.90 -9.81 -5.90
CA LYS A 174 -7.49 -9.72 -7.31
C LYS A 174 -8.53 -8.94 -8.13
N ASP A 175 -9.80 -9.17 -7.87
CA ASP A 175 -10.88 -8.50 -8.62
C ASP A 175 -10.92 -6.99 -8.32
N GLU A 176 -10.67 -6.59 -7.07
CA GLU A 176 -10.48 -5.20 -6.66
C GLU A 176 -9.33 -4.55 -7.45
N LEU A 177 -8.18 -5.22 -7.55
CA LEU A 177 -7.02 -4.76 -8.33
C LEU A 177 -7.33 -4.66 -9.83
N VAL A 178 -8.06 -5.63 -10.38
CA VAL A 178 -8.51 -5.64 -11.79
C VAL A 178 -9.44 -4.46 -12.06
N ALA A 179 -10.44 -4.23 -11.20
CA ALA A 179 -11.37 -3.12 -11.31
C ALA A 179 -10.65 -1.76 -11.27
N ALA A 180 -9.71 -1.58 -10.33
CA ALA A 180 -8.87 -0.39 -10.25
C ALA A 180 -8.03 -0.18 -11.53
N ALA A 181 -7.44 -1.25 -12.08
CA ALA A 181 -6.67 -1.17 -13.31
C ALA A 181 -7.53 -0.80 -14.52
N CYS A 182 -8.75 -1.34 -14.62
CA CYS A 182 -9.74 -0.96 -15.64
C CYS A 182 -10.10 0.52 -15.53
N TYR A 183 -10.43 1.00 -14.33
CA TYR A 183 -10.72 2.40 -14.09
C TYR A 183 -9.56 3.29 -14.55
N MET A 184 -8.34 3.03 -14.06
CA MET A 184 -7.16 3.80 -14.44
C MET A 184 -6.90 3.80 -15.96
N HIS A 185 -7.14 2.67 -16.63
CA HIS A 185 -7.00 2.54 -18.08
C HIS A 185 -8.04 3.39 -18.82
N ILE A 186 -9.32 3.22 -18.50
CA ILE A 186 -10.45 3.89 -19.16
C ILE A 186 -10.38 5.40 -18.94
N SER A 187 -10.16 5.87 -17.70
CA SER A 187 -10.02 7.31 -17.42
C SER A 187 -8.92 7.95 -18.25
N ARG A 188 -7.83 7.21 -18.52
CA ARG A 188 -6.75 7.68 -19.38
C ARG A 188 -7.15 7.72 -20.85
N GLU A 189 -7.75 6.67 -21.38
CA GLU A 189 -8.19 6.65 -22.77
C GLU A 189 -9.22 7.75 -23.06
N ASP A 190 -10.16 7.96 -22.14
CA ASP A 190 -11.14 9.04 -22.24
C ASP A 190 -10.48 10.44 -22.19
N THR A 191 -9.50 10.63 -21.29
CA THR A 191 -8.70 11.87 -21.27
C THR A 191 -7.90 12.07 -22.57
N ALA A 192 -7.35 11.01 -23.14
CA ALA A 192 -6.57 11.07 -24.38
C ALA A 192 -7.44 11.44 -25.60
N LYS A 193 -8.68 10.93 -25.65
CA LYS A 193 -9.67 11.31 -26.68
C LYS A 193 -10.01 12.80 -26.62
N GLN A 194 -10.16 13.36 -25.41
CA GLN A 194 -10.49 14.78 -25.21
C GLN A 194 -9.33 15.74 -25.53
N PHE A 195 -8.07 15.29 -25.41
CA PHE A 195 -6.88 16.13 -25.61
C PHE A 195 -6.64 16.54 -27.09
N LEU A 196 -7.27 15.86 -28.06
CA LEU A 196 -7.14 16.17 -29.48
C LEU A 196 -7.93 17.43 -29.85
N ASN A 197 -7.35 18.60 -29.56
CA ASN A 197 -7.79 19.93 -30.00
C ASN A 197 -7.64 20.14 -31.53
N GLN A 198 -7.95 19.13 -32.34
CA GLN A 198 -7.93 19.23 -33.80
C GLN A 198 -9.31 18.83 -34.37
N GLU A 199 -9.97 19.81 -34.99
CA GLU A 199 -11.03 19.62 -35.99
C GLU A 199 -10.52 18.90 -37.27
N ARG A 200 -9.50 18.05 -37.17
CA ARG A 200 -8.99 17.24 -38.27
C ARG A 200 -9.23 15.77 -37.97
N GLN A 201 -10.38 15.32 -38.48
CA GLN A 201 -10.75 13.94 -38.70
C GLN A 201 -10.71 13.05 -37.46
N SER A 202 -11.84 12.99 -36.78
CA SER A 202 -12.35 11.69 -36.40
C SER A 202 -13.74 11.61 -37.01
N GLU A 203 -13.98 10.60 -37.85
CA GLU A 203 -15.30 9.97 -37.84
C GLU A 203 -15.51 9.57 -36.39
N THR A 204 -16.10 10.47 -35.60
CA THR A 204 -16.36 10.26 -34.20
C THR A 204 -17.28 9.06 -34.14
N VAL A 205 -16.69 7.90 -33.84
CA VAL A 205 -17.40 6.77 -33.26
C VAL A 205 -18.27 7.37 -32.16
N ASP A 206 -19.58 7.26 -32.33
CA ASP A 206 -20.56 7.89 -31.47
C ASP A 206 -20.22 7.62 -30.00
N LEU A 207 -20.23 8.70 -29.20
CA LEU A 207 -19.96 8.71 -27.76
C LEU A 207 -21.19 8.21 -26.99
N GLU A 208 -21.65 7.00 -27.29
CA GLU A 208 -22.45 6.24 -26.32
C GLU A 208 -21.53 5.78 -25.17
N PRO A 209 -22.05 5.47 -23.97
CA PRO A 209 -21.25 4.84 -22.91
C PRO A 209 -20.52 3.66 -23.54
N GLN A 210 -19.20 3.77 -23.69
CA GLN A 210 -18.45 2.74 -24.38
C GLN A 210 -18.44 1.53 -23.46
N ASP A 211 -19.15 0.48 -23.86
CA ASP A 211 -18.90 -0.85 -23.36
C ASP A 211 -17.48 -1.21 -23.81
N TRP A 212 -16.56 -1.23 -22.85
CA TRP A 212 -15.17 -1.61 -23.08
C TRP A 212 -15.05 -3.12 -22.94
N GLU A 213 -14.67 -3.81 -24.00
CA GLU A 213 -14.17 -5.17 -23.90
C GLU A 213 -12.66 -5.12 -23.71
N LEU A 214 -12.17 -5.61 -22.56
CA LEU A 214 -10.76 -5.57 -22.19
C LEU A 214 -10.30 -6.96 -21.72
N VAL A 215 -8.98 -7.15 -21.68
CA VAL A 215 -8.34 -8.28 -21.03
C VAL A 215 -7.29 -7.73 -20.07
N VAL A 216 -7.51 -7.94 -18.78
CA VAL A 216 -6.58 -7.53 -17.73
C VAL A 216 -5.68 -8.70 -17.39
N LYS A 217 -4.39 -8.53 -17.68
CA LYS A 217 -3.35 -9.48 -17.29
C LYS A 217 -2.72 -9.02 -15.99
N CYS A 218 -2.91 -9.79 -14.93
CA CYS A 218 -2.23 -9.60 -13.65
C CYS A 218 -1.29 -10.79 -13.43
N GLU A 219 0.00 -10.51 -13.38
CA GLU A 219 1.04 -11.55 -13.32
C GLU A 219 0.92 -12.59 -14.47
N GLU A 220 0.62 -13.85 -14.15
CA GLU A 220 0.46 -14.93 -15.13
C GLU A 220 -0.99 -15.17 -15.58
N GLU A 221 -1.97 -14.57 -14.89
CA GLU A 221 -3.39 -14.75 -15.15
C GLU A 221 -3.92 -13.65 -16.07
N SER A 222 -4.89 -13.98 -16.92
CA SER A 222 -5.56 -13.03 -17.81
C SER A 222 -7.05 -13.15 -17.63
N VAL A 223 -7.70 -12.04 -17.32
CA VAL A 223 -9.12 -11.96 -17.02
C VAL A 223 -9.78 -11.09 -18.08
N PRO A 224 -10.62 -11.68 -18.95
CA PRO A 224 -11.50 -10.91 -19.82
C PRO A 224 -12.53 -10.16 -18.97
N VAL A 225 -12.71 -8.88 -19.27
CA VAL A 225 -13.62 -8.00 -18.55
C VAL A 225 -14.41 -7.15 -19.52
N ARG A 226 -15.65 -6.85 -19.14
CA ARG A 226 -16.46 -5.83 -19.78
C ARG A 226 -16.68 -4.69 -18.82
N CYS A 227 -16.46 -3.46 -19.26
CA CYS A 227 -16.61 -2.29 -18.41
C CYS A 227 -17.54 -1.25 -19.03
N GLY A 228 -18.37 -0.62 -18.22
CA GLY A 228 -19.28 0.45 -18.64
C GLY A 228 -19.47 1.46 -17.52
N TRP A 229 -19.62 2.74 -17.87
CA TRP A 229 -19.93 3.78 -16.90
C TRP A 229 -21.42 3.74 -16.53
N SER A 230 -21.71 3.71 -15.23
CA SER A 230 -23.05 3.85 -14.65
C SER A 230 -23.16 5.17 -13.87
N GLU A 231 -24.31 5.43 -13.25
CA GLU A 231 -24.49 6.59 -12.36
C GLU A 231 -23.66 6.48 -11.08
N ASP A 232 -23.38 5.26 -10.62
CA ASP A 232 -22.70 4.97 -9.36
C ASP A 232 -21.18 4.81 -9.51
N GLY A 233 -20.67 4.61 -10.73
CA GLY A 233 -19.25 4.44 -10.98
C GLY A 233 -18.94 3.70 -12.28
N LEU A 234 -17.80 3.03 -12.33
CA LEU A 234 -17.49 2.09 -13.41
C LEU A 234 -17.96 0.70 -13.01
N GLU A 235 -18.87 0.10 -13.78
CA GLU A 235 -19.22 -1.30 -13.65
C GLU A 235 -18.18 -2.16 -14.37
N VAL A 236 -17.69 -3.21 -13.72
CA VAL A 236 -16.68 -4.13 -14.22
C VAL A 236 -17.21 -5.56 -14.10
N SER A 237 -17.65 -6.11 -15.22
CA SER A 237 -18.09 -7.51 -15.35
C SER A 237 -16.87 -8.39 -15.64
N LEU A 238 -16.50 -9.26 -14.70
CA LEU A 238 -15.38 -10.21 -14.88
C LEU A 238 -15.90 -11.56 -15.38
N GLU A 239 -15.20 -12.16 -16.34
CA GLU A 239 -15.56 -13.50 -16.83
C GLU A 239 -15.52 -14.54 -15.69
N GLY A 240 -16.63 -15.27 -15.51
CA GLY A 240 -16.79 -16.26 -14.44
C GLY A 240 -17.50 -15.74 -13.18
N LYS A 241 -17.84 -14.45 -13.12
CA LYS A 241 -18.70 -13.88 -12.07
C LYS A 241 -20.11 -13.60 -12.59
N GLU A 242 -21.10 -13.81 -11.72
CA GLU A 242 -22.51 -13.54 -12.04
C GLU A 242 -22.85 -12.05 -11.92
N GLU A 243 -22.27 -11.35 -10.94
CA GLU A 243 -22.54 -9.94 -10.68
C GLU A 243 -21.30 -9.08 -11.01
N PRO A 244 -21.49 -7.90 -11.64
CA PRO A 244 -20.42 -6.95 -11.88
C PRO A 244 -19.95 -6.30 -10.57
N LEU A 245 -18.68 -5.93 -10.51
CA LEU A 245 -18.17 -5.04 -9.47
C LEU A 245 -18.44 -3.59 -9.86
N THR A 246 -18.84 -2.76 -8.90
CA THR A 246 -18.94 -1.31 -9.10
C THR A 246 -17.78 -0.63 -8.40
N ILE A 247 -16.96 0.10 -9.16
CA ILE A 247 -15.86 0.89 -8.62
C ILE A 247 -16.12 2.39 -8.79
N SER A 248 -16.07 3.13 -7.68
CA SER A 248 -16.23 4.58 -7.65
C SER A 248 -15.07 5.25 -6.92
N THR A 249 -14.61 6.40 -7.41
CA THR A 249 -13.49 7.13 -6.81
C THR A 249 -13.43 8.56 -7.33
N ASP A 250 -12.90 9.48 -6.51
CA ASP A 250 -12.54 10.84 -6.91
C ASP A 250 -11.11 10.93 -7.48
N TRP A 251 -10.40 9.80 -7.58
CA TRP A 251 -9.02 9.73 -8.03
C TRP A 251 -8.83 10.32 -9.43
N ARG A 252 -7.73 11.06 -9.61
CA ARG A 252 -7.37 11.67 -10.89
C ARG A 252 -6.04 11.16 -11.41
N LEU A 253 -5.93 11.11 -12.74
CA LEU A 253 -4.68 10.77 -13.42
C LEU A 253 -3.52 11.64 -12.91
N GLY A 254 -2.48 10.98 -12.40
CA GLY A 254 -1.29 11.63 -11.84
C GLY A 254 -1.27 11.63 -10.31
N GLU A 255 -2.38 11.32 -9.64
CA GLU A 255 -2.37 11.09 -8.20
C GLU A 255 -1.72 9.72 -7.89
N PRO A 256 -0.81 9.64 -6.91
CA PRO A 256 -0.02 8.44 -6.65
C PRO A 256 -0.82 7.32 -5.96
N MET A 257 -2.04 7.60 -5.49
CA MET A 257 -2.87 6.65 -4.77
C MET A 257 -4.34 6.89 -5.11
N MET A 258 -5.01 5.83 -5.54
CA MET A 258 -6.45 5.72 -5.69
C MET A 258 -7.03 5.17 -4.39
N LEU A 259 -7.96 5.92 -3.80
CA LEU A 259 -8.86 5.43 -2.78
C LEU A 259 -10.22 5.27 -3.45
N ALA A 260 -10.65 4.03 -3.65
CA ALA A 260 -11.89 3.70 -4.33
C ALA A 260 -12.85 2.99 -3.39
N ASP A 261 -14.14 3.16 -3.62
CA ASP A 261 -15.18 2.28 -3.09
C ASP A 261 -15.44 1.20 -4.15
N VAL A 262 -15.24 -0.06 -3.77
CA VAL A 262 -15.55 -1.25 -4.59
C VAL A 262 -16.62 -2.04 -3.84
N ASP A 263 -17.85 -2.00 -4.34
CA ASP A 263 -19.04 -2.62 -3.73
C ASP A 263 -19.20 -2.30 -2.22
N GLY A 264 -18.98 -1.04 -1.83
CA GLY A 264 -19.10 -0.58 -0.44
C GLY A 264 -17.86 -0.84 0.42
N ARG A 265 -16.75 -1.31 -0.17
CA ARG A 265 -15.47 -1.51 0.51
C ARG A 265 -14.45 -0.48 0.04
N GLU A 266 -13.78 0.16 0.98
CA GLU A 266 -12.67 1.05 0.67
C GLU A 266 -11.43 0.24 0.24
N VAL A 267 -10.95 0.49 -0.97
CA VAL A 267 -9.81 -0.15 -1.61
C VAL A 267 -8.74 0.91 -1.90
N ALA A 268 -7.55 0.73 -1.35
CA ALA A 268 -6.39 1.55 -1.65
C ALA A 268 -5.49 0.87 -2.70
N VAL A 269 -5.25 1.56 -3.82
CA VAL A 269 -4.34 1.13 -4.87
C VAL A 269 -3.37 2.25 -5.20
N GLN A 270 -2.07 2.02 -5.02
CA GLN A 270 -1.04 3.01 -5.34
C GLN A 270 -0.57 2.83 -6.78
N TYR A 271 -0.51 3.95 -7.51
CA TYR A 271 0.07 4.01 -8.85
C TYR A 271 1.57 4.33 -8.73
N GLU A 272 2.43 3.33 -8.89
CA GLU A 272 3.88 3.50 -8.73
C GLU A 272 4.54 3.98 -10.03
N ALA A 273 4.26 3.31 -11.14
CA ALA A 273 4.86 3.63 -12.42
C ALA A 273 4.08 3.03 -13.58
N ARG A 274 4.38 3.53 -14.78
CA ARG A 274 3.96 2.92 -16.04
C ARG A 274 5.15 2.78 -16.98
N ARG A 275 5.30 1.61 -17.62
CA ARG A 275 6.29 1.36 -18.67
C ARG A 275 5.60 0.77 -19.90
N GLY A 276 5.36 1.60 -20.91
CA GLY A 276 4.55 1.21 -22.06
C GLY A 276 3.10 0.96 -21.65
N ARG A 277 2.60 -0.27 -21.80
CA ARG A 277 1.26 -0.70 -21.33
C ARG A 277 1.26 -1.28 -19.91
N ARG A 278 2.45 -1.60 -19.37
CA ARG A 278 2.59 -2.19 -18.02
C ARG A 278 2.35 -1.12 -16.97
N LEU A 279 1.38 -1.36 -16.10
CA LEU A 279 1.09 -0.61 -14.89
C LEU A 279 1.74 -1.33 -13.72
N PHE A 280 2.50 -0.59 -12.92
CA PHE A 280 3.04 -1.08 -11.66
C PHE A 280 2.18 -0.49 -10.55
N LEU A 281 1.34 -1.34 -9.96
CA LEU A 281 0.39 -0.95 -8.94
C LEU A 281 0.81 -1.55 -7.60
N ARG A 282 0.49 -0.89 -6.48
CA ARG A 282 0.58 -1.49 -5.15
C ARG A 282 -0.78 -1.66 -4.53
N HIS A 283 -0.99 -2.83 -3.96
CA HIS A 283 -2.23 -3.19 -3.29
C HIS A 283 -1.89 -4.08 -2.09
N TYR A 284 -2.49 -3.81 -0.92
CA TYR A 284 -2.09 -4.43 0.36
C TYR A 284 -0.57 -4.38 0.60
N GLY A 285 0.04 -3.23 0.30
CA GLY A 285 1.50 -2.99 0.33
C GLY A 285 2.31 -3.63 -0.81
N ASN A 286 1.85 -4.75 -1.37
CA ASN A 286 2.58 -5.55 -2.35
C ASN A 286 2.51 -4.94 -3.75
N LYS A 287 3.54 -5.18 -4.56
CA LYS A 287 3.65 -4.65 -5.92
C LYS A 287 3.20 -5.69 -6.95
N TYR A 288 2.32 -5.26 -7.86
CA TYR A 288 1.77 -6.08 -8.93
C TYR A 288 2.05 -5.42 -10.28
N GLU A 289 2.41 -6.24 -11.27
CA GLU A 289 2.45 -5.82 -12.67
C GLU A 289 1.10 -6.17 -13.32
N VAL A 290 0.41 -5.14 -13.78
CA VAL A 290 -0.90 -5.26 -14.44
C VAL A 290 -0.82 -4.68 -15.84
N VAL A 291 -1.37 -5.38 -16.82
CA VAL A 291 -1.45 -4.91 -18.20
C VAL A 291 -2.90 -5.01 -18.68
N VAL A 292 -3.44 -3.90 -19.16
CA VAL A 292 -4.79 -3.84 -19.72
C VAL A 292 -4.68 -3.81 -21.24
N TYR A 293 -5.33 -4.76 -21.91
CA TYR A 293 -5.35 -4.92 -23.35
C TYR A 293 -6.77 -4.80 -23.90
N ASP A 294 -6.91 -4.34 -25.14
CA ASP A 294 -8.05 -4.72 -25.97
C ASP A 294 -7.93 -6.20 -26.41
N PRO A 295 -9.02 -6.86 -26.83
CA PRO A 295 -9.03 -8.30 -27.11
C PRO A 295 -8.01 -8.71 -28.19
N GLN A 296 -7.84 -7.87 -29.23
CA GLN A 296 -6.91 -8.14 -30.31
C GLN A 296 -5.45 -8.00 -29.83
N SER A 297 -5.13 -6.95 -29.07
CA SER A 297 -3.81 -6.81 -28.45
C SER A 297 -3.51 -7.94 -27.47
N ALA A 298 -4.51 -8.43 -26.75
CA ALA A 298 -4.36 -9.56 -25.84
C ALA A 298 -3.98 -10.84 -26.59
N GLU A 299 -4.64 -11.13 -27.71
CA GLU A 299 -4.31 -12.27 -28.58
C GLU A 299 -2.88 -12.15 -29.12
N LEU A 300 -2.52 -10.98 -29.67
CA LEU A 300 -1.18 -10.73 -30.22
C LEU A 300 -0.08 -10.82 -29.16
N SER A 301 -0.37 -10.42 -27.91
CA SER A 301 0.60 -10.45 -26.81
C SER A 301 1.10 -11.87 -26.51
N ARG A 302 0.31 -12.91 -26.81
CA ARG A 302 0.69 -14.32 -26.62
C ARG A 302 1.85 -14.75 -27.51
N HIS A 303 2.08 -14.03 -28.62
CA HIS A 303 3.18 -14.28 -29.53
C HIS A 303 4.45 -13.51 -29.18
N ILE A 304 4.39 -12.57 -28.23
CA ILE A 304 5.56 -11.86 -27.75
C ILE A 304 6.41 -12.85 -26.94
N PRO A 305 7.67 -13.11 -27.33
CA PRO A 305 8.56 -13.94 -26.52
C PRO A 305 8.64 -13.35 -25.11
N ARG A 306 8.39 -14.18 -24.08
CA ARG A 306 8.68 -13.76 -22.70
C ARG A 306 10.15 -13.33 -22.67
N GLU A 307 10.44 -12.15 -22.12
CA GLU A 307 11.82 -11.76 -21.83
C GLU A 307 12.45 -12.92 -21.05
N ARG A 308 13.41 -13.63 -21.65
CA ARG A 308 14.33 -14.42 -20.85
C ARG A 308 15.04 -13.39 -19.98
N LEU A 309 14.77 -13.39 -18.69
CA LEU A 309 15.70 -12.81 -17.72
C LEU A 309 17.06 -13.38 -18.13
N CYS A 310 17.98 -12.53 -18.56
CA CYS A 310 19.36 -12.94 -18.71
C CYS A 310 19.77 -13.44 -17.32
N GLU A 311 19.84 -14.75 -17.15
CA GLU A 311 20.61 -15.38 -16.10
C GLU A 311 22.03 -14.88 -16.31
N LEU A 312 22.38 -13.79 -15.61
CA LEU A 312 23.78 -13.51 -15.32
C LEU A 312 24.23 -14.67 -14.48
N VAL A 313 24.83 -15.65 -15.16
CA VAL A 313 25.60 -16.72 -14.57
C VAL A 313 26.63 -16.03 -13.67
N GLU A 314 26.40 -16.03 -12.36
CA GLU A 314 27.47 -15.84 -11.38
C GLU A 314 28.32 -17.10 -11.46
N GLU A 315 29.25 -17.12 -12.42
CA GLU A 315 30.38 -18.05 -12.41
C GLU A 315 31.24 -17.73 -11.19
N GLU A 316 31.31 -18.72 -10.30
CA GLU A 316 32.31 -18.99 -9.26
C GLU A 316 33.53 -18.05 -9.22
N LYS A 317 33.74 -17.41 -8.05
CA LYS A 317 35.02 -17.43 -7.29
C LYS A 317 34.92 -16.82 -5.91
#